data_AF-A0A971XYP5-F1
#
_entry.id   AF-A0A971XYP5-F1
#
_cell.length_a   1.000
_cell.length_b   1.000
_cell.length_c   1.000
_cell.angle_alpha   90.00
_cell.angle_beta   90.00
_cell.angle_gamma   90.00
#
_symmetry.space_group_name_H-M   'P 1'
#
loop_
_entity.id
_entity.type
_entity.pdbx_description
1 polymer ?
#
loop_
_entity_poly.entity_id
_entity_poly.type
_entity_poly.pdbx_seq_one_letter_code
_entity_poly.pdbx_strand_id
1 'polypeptide(L)'
;MNLARLASGLPALIILDANDIVCYVGNNLREVIGEKEVIPGKPLPAELLGWRRENPWETEINGRSISIVAETWQGHSFLLLS
;
A
#
# COMPACT_ATOMS: atom_id res chain seq x y z
N MET A 1 -18.31 -6.79 -1.42
CA MET A 1 -16.99 -6.18 -1.63
C MET A 1 -16.50 -6.65 -2.99
N ASN A 2 -16.59 -5.80 -4.01
CA ASN A 2 -16.40 -6.21 -5.40
C ASN A 2 -14.96 -5.90 -5.82
N LEU A 3 -14.11 -6.93 -5.88
CA LEU A 3 -12.72 -6.86 -6.36
C LEU A 3 -12.61 -6.29 -7.79
N ALA A 4 -13.71 -6.23 -8.54
CA ALA A 4 -13.77 -5.74 -9.92
C ALA A 4 -13.64 -4.21 -10.09
N ARG A 5 -13.48 -3.43 -9.01
CA ARG A 5 -13.22 -1.97 -9.08
C ARG A 5 -11.75 -1.59 -8.95
N LEU A 6 -10.84 -2.56 -8.97
CA LEU A 6 -9.41 -2.30 -9.16
C LEU A 6 -9.26 -1.59 -10.52
N ALA A 7 -8.62 -0.42 -10.51
CA ALA A 7 -8.34 0.35 -11.71
C ALA A 7 -7.68 -0.51 -12.80
N SER A 8 -7.63 -0.04 -14.05
CA SER A 8 -7.06 -0.78 -15.20
C SER A 8 -5.54 -1.03 -15.12
N GLY A 9 -4.94 -0.97 -13.92
CA GLY A 9 -3.57 -1.36 -13.59
C GLY A 9 -3.58 -2.44 -12.51
N LEU A 10 -2.65 -3.39 -12.59
CA LEU A 10 -2.49 -4.42 -11.56
C LEU A 10 -2.24 -3.74 -10.20
N PRO A 11 -2.98 -4.07 -9.13
CA PRO A 11 -2.71 -3.49 -7.82
C PRO A 11 -1.30 -3.86 -7.35
N ALA A 12 -0.66 -2.95 -6.63
CA ALA A 12 0.63 -3.21 -6.00
C ALA A 12 0.44 -3.74 -4.59
N LEU A 13 1.28 -4.70 -4.19
CA LEU A 13 1.28 -5.26 -2.85
C LEU A 13 2.48 -4.72 -2.06
N ILE A 14 2.24 -4.28 -0.83
CA ILE A 14 3.28 -4.05 0.17
C ILE A 14 2.99 -4.99 1.35
N ILE A 15 4.03 -5.63 1.90
CA ILE A 15 3.92 -6.40 3.15
C ILE A 15 4.74 -5.71 4.21
N LEU A 16 4.15 -5.49 5.38
CA LEU A 16 4.80 -4.96 6.56
C LEU A 16 4.90 -6.01 7.66
N ASP A 17 5.89 -5.87 8.54
CA ASP A 17 5.90 -6.56 9.83
C ASP A 17 5.05 -5.81 10.87
N ALA A 18 5.08 -6.31 12.11
CA ALA A 18 4.33 -5.74 13.23
C ALA A 18 4.77 -4.31 13.63
N ASN A 19 5.91 -3.84 13.14
CA ASN A 19 6.50 -2.54 13.43
C ASN A 19 6.45 -1.57 12.22
N ASP A 20 5.61 -1.86 11.23
CA ASP A 20 5.51 -1.14 9.95
C ASP A 20 6.78 -1.15 9.10
N ILE A 21 7.69 -2.11 9.33
CA ILE A 21 8.86 -2.28 8.48
C ILE A 21 8.45 -3.00 7.22
N VAL A 22 8.79 -2.40 6.08
CA VAL A 22 8.54 -2.96 4.76
C VAL A 22 9.32 -4.26 4.61
N CYS A 23 8.60 -5.38 4.53
CA CYS A 23 9.16 -6.71 4.26
C CYS A 23 9.22 -7.00 2.77
N TYR A 24 8.24 -6.52 2.01
CA TYR A 24 8.12 -6.77 0.57
C TYR A 24 7.44 -5.60 -0.14
N VAL A 25 7.85 -5.39 -1.39
CA VAL A 25 7.27 -4.41 -2.32
C VAL A 25 7.06 -5.09 -3.66
N GLY A 26 5.83 -5.01 -4.19
CA GLY A 26 5.50 -5.48 -5.53
C GLY A 26 6.24 -4.70 -6.61
N ASN A 27 6.69 -5.39 -7.66
CA ASN A 27 7.47 -4.79 -8.76
C ASN A 27 6.74 -3.67 -9.51
N ASN A 28 5.42 -3.65 -9.46
CA ASN A 28 4.54 -2.65 -10.07
C ASN A 28 4.25 -1.46 -9.15
N LEU A 29 4.82 -1.36 -7.94
CA LEU A 29 4.51 -0.28 -7.00
C LEU A 29 4.75 1.11 -7.62
N ARG A 30 5.84 1.27 -8.37
CA ARG A 30 6.18 2.53 -9.06
C ARG A 30 5.09 2.96 -10.05
N GLU A 31 4.42 2.00 -10.67
CA GLU A 31 3.33 2.26 -11.62
C GLU A 31 2.07 2.76 -10.91
N VAL A 32 1.90 2.42 -9.62
CA VAL A 32 0.77 2.86 -8.80
C VAL A 32 1.07 4.20 -8.13
N ILE A 33 2.13 4.29 -7.31
CA ILE A 33 2.40 5.45 -6.44
C ILE A 33 3.41 6.47 -7.04
N GLY A 34 3.93 6.20 -8.24
CA GLY A 34 4.95 7.03 -8.89
C GLY A 34 6.35 6.85 -8.29
N GLU A 35 7.16 7.91 -8.32
CA GLU A 35 8.55 7.94 -7.82
C GLU A 35 8.68 7.94 -6.28
N LYS A 36 7.60 7.66 -5.54
CA LYS A 36 7.66 7.62 -4.08
C LYS A 36 8.44 6.37 -3.65
N GLU A 37 9.52 6.57 -2.89
CA GLU A 37 10.34 5.47 -2.41
C GLU A 37 9.66 4.70 -1.27
N VAL A 38 9.52 3.39 -1.47
CA VAL A 38 9.18 2.40 -0.45
C VAL A 38 10.23 1.30 -0.53
N ILE A 39 11.02 1.16 0.53
CA ILE A 39 12.26 0.37 0.51
C ILE A 39 12.16 -0.77 1.52
N PRO A 40 12.38 -2.03 1.14
CA PRO A 40 12.45 -3.15 2.08
C PRO A 40 13.48 -2.91 3.20
N GLY A 41 13.13 -3.26 4.43
CA GLY A 41 13.93 -3.03 5.64
C GLY A 41 13.85 -1.60 6.19
N LYS A 42 13.02 -0.72 5.61
CA LYS A 42 12.73 0.62 6.12
C LYS A 42 11.28 0.73 6.61
N PRO A 43 10.97 1.67 7.52
CA PRO A 43 9.59 1.97 7.87
C PRO A 43 8.78 2.40 6.64
N LEU A 44 7.50 2.04 6.61
CA LEU A 44 6.57 2.57 5.61
C LEU A 44 6.53 4.10 5.70
N PRO A 45 6.58 4.83 4.56
CA PRO A 45 6.44 6.28 4.55
C PRO A 45 5.18 6.76 5.28
N ALA A 46 5.29 7.87 6.02
CA ALA A 46 4.20 8.36 6.85
C ALA A 46 2.94 8.72 6.06
N GLU A 47 3.11 9.14 4.80
CA GLU A 47 2.02 9.44 3.88
C GLU A 47 1.27 8.18 3.42
N LEU A 48 1.76 6.99 3.76
CA LEU A 48 1.09 5.73 3.51
C LEU A 48 0.54 5.11 4.79
N LEU A 49 0.65 5.74 5.97
CA LEU A 49 0.18 5.17 7.24
C LEU A 49 -1.32 5.41 7.53
N GLY A 50 -2.04 6.11 6.66
CA GLY A 50 -3.45 6.45 6.89
C GLY A 50 -4.38 5.24 6.99
N TRP A 51 -4.00 4.11 6.37
CA TRP A 51 -4.74 2.84 6.46
C TRP A 51 -4.89 2.30 7.89
N ARG A 52 -4.08 2.78 8.84
CA ARG A 52 -4.21 2.42 10.27
C ARG A 52 -5.44 3.02 10.93
N ARG A 53 -5.98 4.11 10.37
CA ARG A 53 -7.15 4.83 10.91
C ARG A 53 -8.43 4.47 10.18
N GLU A 54 -8.31 4.21 8.89
CA GLU A 54 -9.43 3.94 7.99
C GLU A 54 -9.04 2.79 7.05
N ASN A 55 -9.97 1.88 6.76
CA ASN A 55 -9.70 0.78 5.84
C ASN A 55 -11.00 0.37 5.12
N PRO A 56 -11.11 0.56 3.79
CA PRO A 56 -10.09 1.11 2.88
C PRO A 56 -9.76 2.58 3.19
N TRP A 57 -8.54 3.00 2.90
CA TRP A 57 -8.11 4.40 3.00
C TRP A 57 -7.77 4.96 1.62
N GLU A 58 -8.30 6.13 1.30
CA GLU A 58 -8.02 6.83 0.04
C GLU A 58 -7.12 8.05 0.30
N THR A 59 -6.13 8.25 -0.57
CA THR A 59 -5.18 9.36 -0.48
C THR A 59 -4.68 9.78 -1.86
N GLU A 60 -3.95 10.89 -1.91
CA GLU A 60 -3.27 11.33 -3.13
C GLU A 60 -1.75 11.34 -2.92
N ILE A 61 -1.01 10.70 -3.82
CA ILE A 61 0.46 10.72 -3.82
C ILE A 61 0.93 11.06 -5.23
N ASN A 62 1.82 12.05 -5.33
CA ASN A 62 2.37 12.49 -6.61
C ASN A 62 1.28 12.84 -7.66
N GLY A 63 0.17 13.43 -7.23
CA GLY A 63 -0.95 13.79 -8.12
C GLY A 63 -1.80 12.60 -8.57
N ARG A 64 -1.65 11.44 -7.93
CA ARG A 64 -2.39 10.21 -8.24
C ARG A 64 -3.27 9.83 -7.06
N SER A 65 -4.55 9.59 -7.34
CA SER A 65 -5.47 9.01 -6.36
C SER A 65 -5.12 7.54 -6.16
N ILE A 66 -4.95 7.14 -4.91
CA ILE A 66 -4.58 5.79 -4.51
C ILE A 66 -5.55 5.32 -3.43
N SER A 67 -6.08 4.12 -3.61
CA SER A 67 -6.81 3.39 -2.58
C SER A 67 -5.90 2.35 -1.95
N ILE A 68 -5.84 2.32 -0.61
CA ILE A 68 -5.10 1.34 0.17
C ILE A 68 -6.09 0.49 0.94
N VAL A 69 -6.12 -0.80 0.62
CA VAL A 69 -6.85 -1.81 1.40
C VAL A 69 -5.82 -2.58 2.23
N ALA A 70 -6.07 -2.70 3.52
CA ALA A 70 -5.18 -3.42 4.43
C ALA A 70 -5.83 -4.70 4.96
N GLU A 71 -5.05 -5.77 5.09
CA GLU A 71 -5.43 -6.96 5.86
C GLU A 71 -4.26 -7.36 6.77
N THR A 72 -4.55 -7.79 8.00
CA THR A 72 -3.51 -8.20 8.95
C THR A 72 -3.60 -9.70 9.20
N TRP A 73 -2.48 -10.40 9.03
CA TRP A 73 -2.37 -11.84 9.26
C TRP A 73 -1.07 -12.17 9.96
N GLN A 74 -1.15 -12.84 11.11
CA GLN A 74 0.02 -13.28 11.90
C GLN A 74 1.06 -12.18 12.13
N GLY A 75 0.60 -11.00 12.53
CA GLY A 75 1.48 -9.85 12.82
C GLY A 75 2.06 -9.16 11.58
N HIS A 76 1.67 -9.56 10.38
CA HIS A 76 2.04 -8.89 9.14
C HIS A 76 0.84 -8.13 8.59
N SER A 77 1.07 -6.96 7.99
CA SER A 77 0.04 -6.20 7.29
C SER A 77 0.27 -6.25 5.79
N PHE A 78 -0.75 -6.67 5.06
CA PHE A 78 -0.80 -6.75 3.60
C PHE A 78 -1.55 -5.53 3.10
N LEU A 79 -0.86 -4.66 2.37
CA LEU A 79 -1.43 -3.45 1.79
C LEU A 79 -1.58 -3.64 0.29
N LEU A 80 -2.79 -3.60 -0.21
CA LEU A 80 -3.11 -3.57 -1.63
C LEU A 80 -3.37 -2.11 -2.05
N LEU A 81 -2.58 -1.63 -3.00
CA LEU A 81 -2.64 -0.27 -3.52
C LEU A 81 -3.15 -0.28 -4.96
N SER A 82 -4.13 0.57 -5.28
CA SER A 82 -4.71 0.70 -6.62
C SER A 82 -5.06 2.13 -6.97
#